data_AF-B6AK72-F1
#
_entry.id   AF-B6AK72-F1
#
_cell.length_a   1.000
_cell.length_b   1.000
_cell.length_c   1.000
_cell.angle_alpha   90.00
_cell.angle_beta   90.00
_cell.angle_gamma   90.00
#
_symmetry.space_group_name_H-M   'P 1'
#
loop_
_entity.id
_entity.type
_entity.pdbx_description
1 polymer ?
#
loop_
_entity_poly.entity_id
_entity_poly.type
_entity_poly.pdbx_seq_one_letter_code
_entity_poly.pdbx_strand_id
1 'polypeptide(L)'
;MKRLNIFTAVVASLAGLLFGFDTAVISGVTTALRKVFELSDAGLGLTVAVALLGTCVGALGAGLVGNRLGGRDTLKMVGFLFALA
;
A
#
# COMPACT_ATOMS: atom_id res chain seq x y z
N MET A 1 9.15 5.25 27.86
CA MET A 1 9.51 4.44 26.68
C MET A 1 8.85 3.08 26.83
N LYS A 2 7.75 2.82 26.10
CA LYS A 2 7.00 1.56 26.20
C LYS A 2 7.86 0.43 25.62
N ARG A 3 7.99 -0.69 26.33
CA ARG A 3 8.73 -1.88 25.88
C ARG A 3 8.29 -2.24 24.46
N LEU A 4 9.24 -2.30 23.53
CA LEU A 4 8.98 -2.70 22.15
C LEU A 4 8.64 -4.19 22.14
N ASN A 5 7.38 -4.52 21.85
CA ASN A 5 6.96 -5.90 21.69
C ASN A 5 7.42 -6.38 20.30
N ILE A 6 8.25 -7.42 20.24
CA ILE A 6 8.74 -8.01 18.98
C ILE A 6 7.56 -8.32 18.04
N PHE A 7 6.44 -8.82 18.58
CA PHE A 7 5.23 -9.06 17.83
C PHE A 7 4.71 -7.81 17.09
N THR A 8 4.69 -6.65 17.74
CA THR A 8 4.26 -5.39 17.10
C THR A 8 5.24 -4.92 16.03
N ALA A 9 6.54 -5.17 16.21
CA ALA A 9 7.55 -4.86 15.20
C ALA A 9 7.39 -5.76 13.96
N VAL A 10 7.15 -7.06 14.15
CA VAL A 10 6.89 -8.01 13.06
C VAL A 10 5.62 -7.64 12.29
N VAL A 11 4.52 -7.35 13.00
CA VAL A 11 3.27 -6.95 12.33
C VAL A 11 3.44 -5.63 11.57
N ALA A 12 4.14 -4.65 12.14
CA ALA A 12 4.43 -3.39 11.46
C ALA A 12 5.34 -3.58 10.24
N SER A 13 6.35 -4.46 10.31
CA SER A 13 7.22 -4.76 9.17
C SER A 13 6.48 -5.52 8.07
N LEU A 14 5.52 -6.38 8.42
CA LEU A 14 4.67 -7.07 7.45
C LEU A 14 3.78 -6.10 6.67
N ALA A 15 3.29 -5.04 7.30
CA ALA A 15 2.57 -3.98 6.60
C ALA A 15 3.47 -3.28 5.56
N GLY A 16 4.73 -3.00 5.91
CA GLY A 16 5.72 -2.45 4.96
C GLY A 16 6.11 -3.43 3.85
N LEU A 17 6.24 -4.72 4.18
CA LEU A 17 6.48 -5.80 3.21
C LEU A 17 5.32 -5.89 2.20
N LEU A 18 4.08 -5.88 2.68
CA LEU A 18 2.87 -5.99 1.87
C LEU A 18 2.74 -4.79 0.91
N PHE A 19 3.04 -3.57 1.39
CA PHE A 19 3.11 -2.39 0.53
C PHE A 19 4.17 -2.52 -0.58
N GLY A 20 5.37 -3.03 -0.24
CA GLY A 20 6.42 -3.28 -1.24
C GLY A 20 6.07 -4.40 -2.22
N PHE A 21 5.31 -5.40 -1.76
CA PHE A 21 4.87 -6.54 -2.57
C PHE A 21 3.97 -6.09 -3.74
N ASP A 22 3.05 -5.16 -3.53
CA ASP A 22 2.19 -4.61 -4.61
C ASP A 22 3.00 -4.01 -5.75
N THR A 23 4.08 -3.29 -5.44
CA THR A 23 4.96 -2.71 -6.46
C THR A 23 5.65 -3.80 -7.29
N ALA A 24 6.07 -4.89 -6.63
CA ALA A 24 6.67 -6.03 -7.32
C ALA A 24 5.65 -6.76 -8.21
N VAL A 25 4.41 -6.93 -7.74
CA VAL A 25 3.32 -7.54 -8.51
C VAL A 25 3.01 -6.68 -9.74
N ILE A 26 2.83 -5.37 -9.59
CA ILE A 26 2.57 -4.44 -10.71
C ILE A 26 3.66 -4.57 -11.77
N SER A 27 4.93 -4.51 -11.35
CA SER A 27 6.07 -4.67 -12.27
C SER A 27 6.01 -6.00 -13.03
N GLY A 28 5.72 -7.10 -12.33
CA GLY A 28 5.64 -8.44 -12.89
C GLY A 28 4.48 -8.64 -13.89
N VAL A 29 3.38 -7.91 -13.75
CA VAL A 29 2.19 -8.07 -14.62
C VAL A 29 2.07 -7.01 -15.72
N THR A 30 2.92 -5.98 -15.75
CA THR A 30 2.87 -4.88 -16.74
C THR A 30 2.73 -5.36 -18.19
N THR A 31 3.52 -6.36 -18.59
CA THR A 31 3.49 -6.91 -19.96
C THR A 31 2.18 -7.68 -20.25
N ALA A 32 1.66 -8.39 -19.25
CA ALA A 32 0.38 -9.10 -19.37
C ALA A 32 -0.80 -8.11 -19.44
N LEU A 33 -0.80 -7.09 -18.58
CA LEU A 33 -1.79 -6.00 -18.59
C LEU A 33 -1.84 -5.30 -19.95
N ARG A 34 -0.68 -4.98 -20.52
CA ARG A 34 -0.59 -4.35 -21.84
C ARG A 34 -1.26 -5.20 -22.93
N LYS A 35 -1.07 -6.52 -22.90
CA LYS A 35 -1.66 -7.45 -23.87
C LYS A 35 -3.15 -7.66 -23.67
N VAL A 36 -3.62 -7.76 -22.42
CA VAL A 36 -5.03 -8.03 -22.10
C VAL A 36 -5.92 -6.81 -22.34
N PHE A 37 -5.44 -5.62 -21.98
CA PHE A 37 -6.20 -4.38 -22.07
C PHE A 37 -5.83 -3.50 -23.28
N GLU A 38 -4.98 -4.02 -24.19
CA GLU A 38 -4.50 -3.30 -25.39
C GLU A 38 -3.99 -1.88 -25.09
N LEU A 39 -3.29 -1.72 -23.95
CA LEU A 39 -2.86 -0.42 -23.45
C LEU A 39 -1.72 0.16 -24.30
N SER A 40 -1.81 1.46 -24.61
CA SER A 40 -0.67 2.24 -25.10
C SER A 40 0.37 2.44 -23.98
N ASP A 41 1.61 2.79 -24.33
CA ASP A 41 2.66 3.03 -23.31
C ASP A 41 2.26 4.15 -22.32
N ALA A 42 1.54 5.18 -22.82
CA ALA A 42 0.97 6.23 -21.99
C ALA A 42 -0.18 5.71 -21.09
N GLY A 43 -1.04 4.81 -21.59
CA GLY A 43 -2.13 4.21 -20.82
C GLY A 43 -1.61 3.35 -19.67
N LEU A 44 -0.63 2.49 -19.93
CA LEU A 44 0.03 1.69 -18.89
C LEU A 44 0.70 2.58 -17.84
N GLY A 45 1.41 3.63 -18.29
CA GLY A 45 2.05 4.60 -17.39
C GLY A 45 1.03 5.32 -16.49
N LEU A 46 -0.12 5.72 -17.05
CA LEU A 46 -1.20 6.35 -16.28
C LEU A 46 -1.76 5.39 -15.22
N THR A 47 -2.02 4.14 -15.57
CA THR A 47 -2.54 3.13 -14.64
C THR A 47 -1.62 2.96 -13.43
N VAL A 48 -0.31 2.84 -13.66
CA VAL A 48 0.69 2.73 -12.58
C VAL A 48 0.79 4.04 -11.79
N ALA A 49 0.76 5.19 -12.47
CA ALA A 49 0.87 6.50 -11.83
C ALA A 49 -0.31 6.79 -10.90
N VAL A 50 -1.55 6.42 -11.27
CA VAL A 50 -2.72 6.60 -10.42
C VAL A 50 -2.61 5.78 -9.13
N ALA A 51 -2.10 4.54 -9.21
CA ALA A 51 -1.83 3.73 -8.03
C ALA A 51 -0.81 4.43 -7.09
N LEU A 52 0.31 4.92 -7.63
CA LEU A 52 1.31 5.65 -6.85
C LEU A 52 0.75 6.94 -6.24
N LEU A 53 -0.03 7.72 -7.00
CA LEU A 53 -0.69 8.93 -6.49
C LEU A 53 -1.63 8.61 -5.33
N GLY A 54 -2.42 7.53 -5.43
CA GLY A 54 -3.26 7.05 -4.33
C GLY A 54 -2.44 6.74 -3.07
N THR A 55 -1.30 6.06 -3.21
CA THR A 55 -0.42 5.77 -2.08
C THR A 55 0.20 7.02 -1.46
N CYS A 56 0.58 8.02 -2.26
CA CYS A 56 1.07 9.31 -1.77
C CYS A 56 0.01 10.04 -0.94
N VAL A 57 -1.22 10.14 -1.45
CA VAL A 57 -2.34 10.76 -0.73
C VAL A 57 -2.64 10.01 0.57
N GLY A 58 -2.64 8.67 0.51
CA GLY A 58 -2.83 7.82 1.69
C GLY A 58 -1.75 8.03 2.76
N ALA A 59 -0.47 8.10 2.35
CA ALA A 59 0.65 8.32 3.25
C ALA A 59 0.59 9.70 3.94
N LEU A 60 0.21 10.74 3.21
CA LEU A 60 0.00 12.09 3.78
C LEU A 60 -1.14 12.09 4.82
N GLY A 61 -2.21 11.35 4.57
CA GLY A 61 -3.34 11.21 5.51
C GLY A 61 -3.06 10.31 6.71
N ALA A 62 -2.15 9.34 6.59
CA ALA A 62 -1.89 8.32 7.60
C ALA A 62 -1.44 8.90 8.95
N GLY A 63 -0.66 9.99 8.94
CA GLY A 63 -0.21 10.66 10.17
C GLY A 63 -1.36 11.29 10.96
N LEU A 64 -2.33 11.91 10.28
CA LEU A 64 -3.50 12.51 10.93
C LEU A 64 -4.40 11.43 11.56
N VAL A 65 -4.61 10.33 10.82
CA VAL A 65 -5.39 9.19 11.30
C VAL A 65 -4.69 8.49 12.47
N GLY A 66 -3.37 8.33 12.38
CA GLY A 66 -2.53 7.77 13.45
C GLY A 66 -2.60 8.58 14.75
N ASN A 67 -2.63 9.91 14.65
CA ASN A 67 -2.75 10.79 15.80
C ASN A 67 -4.15 10.77 16.43
N ARG A 68 -5.20 10.53 15.64
CA ARG A 68 -6.60 10.52 16.15
C ARG A 68 -7.04 9.16 16.68
N LEU A 69 -6.72 8.07 16.00
CA LEU A 69 -7.17 6.71 16.35
C LEU A 69 -6.12 5.92 17.14
N GLY A 70 -4.85 6.37 17.13
CA GLY A 70 -3.73 5.64 17.70
C GLY A 70 -3.23 4.51 16.78
N GLY A 71 -1.91 4.26 16.82
CA GLY A 71 -1.24 3.39 15.84
C GLY A 71 -1.77 1.95 15.74
N ARG A 72 -2.34 1.38 16.82
CA ARG A 72 -2.91 0.03 16.80
C ARG A 72 -4.20 -0.05 15.99
N ASP A 73 -5.11 0.91 16.18
CA ASP A 73 -6.40 0.89 15.49
C ASP A 73 -6.26 1.42 14.06
N THR A 74 -5.35 2.36 13.82
CA THR A 74 -4.93 2.71 12.45
C THR A 74 -4.40 1.50 11.69
N LEU A 75 -3.55 0.65 12.32
CA LEU A 75 -3.00 -0.54 11.67
C LEU A 75 -4.09 -1.58 11.33
N LYS A 76 -5.07 -1.77 12.21
CA LYS A 76 -6.22 -2.65 11.93
C LYS A 76 -7.07 -2.10 10.78
N MET A 77 -7.33 -0.80 10.77
CA MET A 77 -8.11 -0.15 9.71
C MET A 77 -7.42 -0.29 8.35
N VAL A 78 -6.11 -0.03 8.29
CA VAL A 78 -5.32 -0.23 7.07
C VAL A 78 -5.35 -1.69 6.64
N GLY A 79 -5.19 -2.64 7.57
CA GLY A 79 -5.32 -4.06 7.25
C GLY A 79 -6.69 -4.46 6.69
N PHE A 80 -7.78 -3.87 7.20
CA PHE A 80 -9.12 -4.10 6.67
C PHE A 80 -9.29 -3.50 5.27
N LEU A 81 -8.79 -2.28 5.04
CA LEU A 81 -8.80 -1.66 3.71
C LEU A 81 -8.01 -2.49 2.69
N PHE A 82 -6.86 -3.03 3.11
CA PHE A 82 -6.02 -3.89 2.27
C PHE A 82 -6.68 -5.24 1.95
N ALA A 83 -7.53 -5.76 2.84
CA ALA A 83 -8.26 -7.00 2.59
C ALA A 83 -9.48 -6.80 1.67
N LEU A 84 -9.99 -5.56 1.58
CA LEU A 84 -11.14 -5.21 0.74
C LEU A 84 -10.73 -4.78 -0.67
N ALA A 85 -9.55 -4.19 -0.80
CA ALA A 85 -8.92 -3.82 -2.07
C ALA A 85 -8.36 -5.07 -2.78
#